data_AF-A0A382YSW3-F1
#
_entry.id   AF-A0A382YSW3-F1
#
_cell.length_a   1.000
_cell.length_b   1.000
_cell.length_c   1.000
_cell.angle_alpha   90.00
_cell.angle_beta   90.00
_cell.angle_gamma   90.00
#
_symmetry.space_group_name_H-M   'P 1'
#
loop_
_entity.id
_entity.type
_entity.pdbx_description
1 polymer ?
#
loop_
_entity_poly.entity_id
_entity_poly.type
_entity_poly.pdbx_seq_one_letter_code
_entity_poly.pdbx_strand_id
1 'polypeptide(L)'
;NLQGNVPKVFRCPYHAWQFNMDGSLRNVPMKQGYEGIVDLADPELQMKRTERQAAYRGFVFASLSHDGAGLEEWLGKGGRGAFDDICNRSPEGECEIVMNCFRVIQHSNWKIFLENQLDAVHPSITHHSTGDAAKEEQRIFKQRKGEEPPIGYQFLADFSLPYEKWDSLDTIGYPNGHTVLAGYMGLRPRDPVTIAHEEVLRDAYGVEGMEKILSTNVHHVLVYPCLSVQPPLQQLRAVRPLGANKTLTEIWHFRLKGAPKG
;
A
#
# COMPACT_ATOMS: atom_id res chain seq x y z
N ASN A 1 5.11 -10.12 -18.37
CA ASN A 1 4.48 -11.25 -17.64
C ASN A 1 3.61 -10.71 -16.53
N LEU A 2 2.28 -10.77 -16.69
CA LEU A 2 1.32 -10.34 -15.66
C LEU A 2 1.01 -11.43 -14.63
N GLN A 3 1.50 -12.65 -14.86
CA GLN A 3 1.40 -13.80 -13.97
C GLN A 3 2.67 -14.66 -14.10
N GLY A 4 2.99 -15.41 -13.05
CA GLY A 4 4.10 -16.37 -13.05
C GLY A 4 3.87 -17.45 -12.02
N ASN A 5 4.15 -18.70 -12.39
CA ASN A 5 4.24 -19.83 -11.49
C ASN A 5 5.38 -20.70 -12.01
N VAL A 6 6.33 -21.04 -11.13
CA VAL A 6 7.44 -21.94 -11.47
C VAL A 6 7.32 -23.14 -10.54
N PRO A 7 7.01 -24.33 -11.07
CA PRO A 7 6.50 -25.42 -10.23
C PRO A 7 7.57 -26.13 -9.41
N LYS A 8 8.88 -25.94 -9.72
CA LYS A 8 9.94 -26.77 -9.12
C LYS A 8 11.27 -26.07 -8.87
N VAL A 9 11.79 -25.26 -9.81
CA VAL A 9 13.16 -24.72 -9.74
C VAL A 9 13.31 -23.39 -10.47
N PHE A 10 14.16 -22.50 -9.95
CA PHE A 10 14.67 -21.37 -10.70
C PHE A 10 15.87 -21.82 -11.54
N ARG A 11 15.87 -21.52 -12.84
CA ARG A 11 16.96 -21.88 -13.76
C ARG A 11 17.60 -20.61 -14.31
N CYS A 12 18.88 -20.41 -14.03
CA CYS A 12 19.68 -19.34 -14.61
C CYS A 12 19.73 -19.51 -16.14
N PRO A 13 19.39 -18.49 -16.94
CA PRO A 13 19.36 -18.62 -18.39
C PRO A 13 20.76 -18.70 -19.03
N TYR A 14 21.81 -18.29 -18.30
CA TYR A 14 23.16 -18.23 -18.86
C TYR A 14 23.79 -19.63 -18.95
N HIS A 15 24.01 -20.27 -17.80
CA HIS A 15 24.65 -21.58 -17.72
C HIS A 15 23.76 -22.64 -17.07
N ALA A 16 22.44 -22.43 -17.05
CA ALA A 16 21.48 -23.41 -16.55
C ALA A 16 21.71 -23.91 -15.10
N TRP A 17 22.37 -23.11 -14.25
CA TRP A 17 22.40 -23.36 -12.81
C TRP A 17 20.97 -23.36 -12.28
N GLN A 18 20.64 -24.35 -11.46
CA GLN A 18 19.30 -24.57 -10.96
C GLN A 18 19.29 -24.39 -9.45
N PHE A 19 18.29 -23.69 -8.95
CA PHE A 19 18.06 -23.44 -7.54
C PHE A 19 16.67 -23.95 -7.16
N ASN A 20 16.55 -24.53 -5.97
CA ASN A 20 15.25 -24.86 -5.39
C ASN A 20 14.49 -23.58 -5.02
N MET A 21 13.21 -23.72 -4.68
CA MET A 21 12.35 -22.58 -4.33
C MET A 21 12.78 -21.86 -3.04
N ASP A 22 13.59 -22.52 -2.21
CA ASP A 22 14.20 -21.94 -1.01
C ASP A 22 15.56 -21.27 -1.32
N GLY A 23 16.01 -21.27 -2.58
CA GLY A 23 17.27 -20.67 -3.00
C GLY A 23 18.49 -21.57 -2.87
N SER A 24 18.36 -22.79 -2.35
CA SER A 24 19.48 -23.75 -2.33
C SER A 24 19.86 -24.18 -3.75
N LEU A 25 21.16 -24.28 -4.02
CA LEU A 25 21.73 -24.77 -5.26
C LEU A 25 21.34 -26.24 -5.44
N ARG A 26 20.56 -26.50 -6.48
CA ARG A 26 20.06 -27.82 -6.80
C ARG A 26 20.98 -28.55 -7.76
N ASN A 27 21.43 -27.87 -8.81
CA ASN A 27 22.23 -28.49 -9.86
C ASN A 27 23.06 -27.48 -10.64
N VAL A 28 24.24 -27.90 -11.08
CA VAL A 28 25.10 -27.18 -12.02
C VAL A 28 25.40 -28.10 -13.20
N PRO A 29 25.43 -27.61 -14.45
CA PRO A 29 25.91 -28.41 -15.57
C PRO A 29 27.37 -28.83 -15.39
N MET A 30 27.75 -29.95 -16.02
CA MET A 30 29.11 -30.50 -15.98
C MET A 30 29.66 -30.66 -14.55
N LYS A 31 28.81 -31.12 -13.60
CA LYS A 31 29.14 -31.28 -12.18
C LYS A 31 30.46 -32.02 -11.92
N GLN A 32 30.80 -33.01 -12.75
CA GLN A 32 32.07 -33.75 -12.64
C GLN A 32 33.30 -32.84 -12.78
N GLY A 33 33.20 -31.77 -13.56
CA GLY A 33 34.29 -30.79 -13.73
C GLY A 33 34.57 -29.94 -12.50
N TYR A 34 33.73 -30.02 -11.46
CA TYR A 34 33.87 -29.28 -10.21
C TYR A 34 34.24 -30.18 -9.01
N GLU A 35 34.30 -31.50 -9.19
CA GLU A 35 34.60 -32.45 -8.12
C GLU A 35 35.97 -32.19 -7.51
N GLY A 36 36.02 -32.05 -6.17
CA GLY A 36 37.25 -31.73 -5.43
C GLY A 36 37.74 -30.28 -5.56
N ILE A 37 37.05 -29.45 -6.36
CA ILE A 37 37.40 -28.02 -6.55
C ILE A 37 36.40 -27.12 -5.82
N VAL A 38 35.11 -27.46 -5.90
CA VAL A 38 34.02 -26.64 -5.35
C VAL A 38 33.08 -27.51 -4.52
N ASP A 39 32.78 -27.07 -3.30
CA ASP A 39 31.68 -27.65 -2.52
C ASP A 39 30.36 -26.99 -2.95
N LEU A 40 29.46 -27.76 -3.56
CA LEU A 40 28.16 -27.23 -3.99
C LEU A 40 27.23 -26.90 -2.81
N ALA A 41 27.57 -27.32 -1.60
CA ALA A 41 26.90 -26.91 -0.37
C ALA A 41 27.45 -25.59 0.21
N ASP A 42 28.48 -24.99 -0.40
CA ASP A 42 29.03 -23.70 0.02
C ASP A 42 27.93 -22.63 0.03
N PRO A 43 27.72 -21.93 1.17
CA PRO A 43 26.76 -20.83 1.28
C PRO A 43 26.90 -19.75 0.21
N GLU A 44 28.11 -19.48 -0.29
CA GLU A 44 28.36 -18.47 -1.32
C GLU A 44 27.85 -18.87 -2.71
N LEU A 45 27.52 -20.16 -2.90
CA LEU A 45 26.96 -20.67 -4.16
C LEU A 45 25.44 -20.81 -4.13
N GLN A 46 24.80 -20.50 -3.00
CA GLN A 46 23.35 -20.50 -2.84
C GLN A 46 22.79 -19.12 -3.24
N MET A 47 21.47 -19.03 -3.49
CA MET A 47 20.84 -17.71 -3.63
C MET A 47 20.92 -16.96 -2.29
N LYS A 48 21.47 -15.75 -2.30
CA LYS A 48 21.52 -14.90 -1.11
C LYS A 48 20.12 -14.59 -0.63
N ARG A 49 19.86 -14.92 0.64
CA ARG A 49 18.61 -14.58 1.34
C ARG A 49 18.73 -13.18 1.93
N THR A 50 17.61 -12.54 2.15
CA THR A 50 17.56 -11.36 3.02
C THR A 50 17.84 -11.80 4.45
N GLU A 51 18.59 -10.99 5.21
CA GLU A 51 18.99 -11.32 6.58
C GLU A 51 17.79 -11.64 7.48
N ARG A 52 16.71 -10.87 7.36
CA ARG A 52 15.47 -11.11 8.11
C ARG A 52 14.25 -10.91 7.25
N GLN A 53 13.25 -11.73 7.49
CA GLN A 53 11.95 -11.68 6.81
C GLN A 53 10.84 -11.92 7.84
N ALA A 54 9.73 -11.21 7.68
CA ALA A 54 8.55 -11.39 8.51
C ALA A 54 7.31 -10.93 7.73
N ALA A 55 6.14 -11.37 8.19
CA ALA A 55 4.88 -10.93 7.62
C ALA A 55 4.00 -10.33 8.72
N TYR A 56 3.23 -9.30 8.38
CA TYR A 56 2.20 -8.71 9.24
C TYR A 56 0.93 -8.55 8.43
N ARG A 57 -0.18 -9.15 8.88
CA ARG A 57 -1.49 -9.12 8.18
C ARG A 57 -1.40 -9.54 6.69
N GLY A 58 -0.53 -10.49 6.36
CA GLY A 58 -0.30 -10.95 4.98
C GLY A 58 0.66 -10.09 4.14
N PHE A 59 1.09 -8.93 4.64
CA PHE A 59 2.11 -8.11 3.99
C PHE A 59 3.51 -8.61 4.39
N VAL A 60 4.34 -8.92 3.40
CA VAL A 60 5.69 -9.48 3.61
C VAL A 60 6.74 -8.37 3.58
N PHE A 61 7.59 -8.35 4.61
CA PHE A 61 8.70 -7.43 4.77
C PHE A 61 10.03 -8.18 4.81
N ALA A 62 11.07 -7.50 4.35
CA ALA A 62 12.43 -7.99 4.43
C ALA A 62 13.38 -6.90 4.90
N SER A 63 14.39 -7.29 5.67
CA SER A 63 15.50 -6.44 6.12
C SER A 63 16.81 -7.04 5.62
N LEU A 64 17.68 -6.18 5.11
CA LEU A 64 19.08 -6.53 4.78
C LEU A 64 20.01 -6.37 5.99
N SER A 65 19.48 -5.93 7.14
CA SER A 65 20.23 -5.87 8.38
C SER A 65 20.02 -7.16 9.17
N HIS A 66 21.11 -7.73 9.66
CA HIS A 66 21.09 -8.86 10.60
C HIS A 66 20.52 -8.43 11.96
N ASP A 67 20.80 -7.19 12.39
CA ASP A 67 20.46 -6.69 13.73
C ASP A 67 19.38 -5.60 13.71
N GLY A 68 18.73 -5.37 14.86
CA GLY A 68 17.68 -4.36 15.07
C GLY A 68 16.34 -4.95 15.50
N ALA A 69 15.34 -4.09 15.70
CA ALA A 69 14.00 -4.47 16.14
C ALA A 69 13.32 -5.48 15.22
N GLY A 70 12.46 -6.33 15.79
CA GLY A 70 11.57 -7.21 15.02
C GLY A 70 10.51 -6.41 14.25
N LEU A 71 9.86 -7.02 13.26
CA LEU A 71 8.90 -6.31 12.39
C LEU A 71 7.79 -5.60 13.17
N GLU A 72 7.15 -6.27 14.13
CA GLU A 72 6.05 -5.67 14.90
C GLU A 72 6.50 -4.54 15.83
N GLU A 73 7.68 -4.68 16.43
CA GLU A 73 8.28 -3.64 17.25
C GLU A 73 8.65 -2.42 16.41
N TRP A 74 9.26 -2.66 15.25
CA TRP A 74 9.61 -1.61 14.30
C TRP A 74 8.37 -0.87 13.78
N LEU A 75 7.35 -1.60 13.33
CA LEU A 75 6.06 -1.02 12.91
C LEU A 75 5.42 -0.21 14.06
N GLY A 76 5.56 -0.69 15.29
CA GLY A 76 5.01 -0.03 16.47
C GLY A 76 3.51 0.24 16.32
N LYS A 77 2.98 1.26 17.00
CA LYS A 77 1.57 1.65 16.85
C LYS A 77 1.28 2.29 15.48
N GLY A 78 2.16 3.18 15.02
CA GLY A 78 1.95 3.97 13.80
C GLY A 78 1.94 3.12 12.53
N GLY A 79 2.96 2.28 12.35
CA GLY A 79 3.09 1.40 11.19
C GLY A 79 2.06 0.26 11.18
N ARG A 80 1.78 -0.38 12.33
CA ARG A 80 0.75 -1.43 12.41
C ARG A 80 -0.63 -0.88 12.06
N GLY A 81 -0.92 0.35 12.50
CA GLY A 81 -2.16 1.05 12.17
C GLY A 81 -2.48 1.07 10.68
N ALA A 82 -1.47 1.23 9.81
CA ALA A 82 -1.69 1.19 8.35
C ALA A 82 -2.30 -0.13 7.86
N PHE A 83 -1.74 -1.25 8.32
CA PHE A 83 -2.11 -2.59 7.86
C PHE A 83 -3.30 -3.16 8.62
N ASP A 84 -3.45 -2.80 9.89
CA ASP A 84 -4.66 -3.13 10.63
C ASP A 84 -5.86 -2.44 10.02
N ASP A 85 -5.73 -1.15 9.71
CA ASP A 85 -6.84 -0.36 9.20
C ASP A 85 -7.25 -0.81 7.78
N ILE A 86 -6.29 -1.13 6.90
CA ILE A 86 -6.62 -1.63 5.55
C ILE A 86 -7.36 -2.96 5.61
N CYS A 87 -6.93 -3.88 6.49
CA CYS A 87 -7.50 -5.22 6.60
C CYS A 87 -8.77 -5.27 7.44
N ASN A 88 -8.92 -4.47 8.51
CA ASN A 88 -10.10 -4.48 9.37
C ASN A 88 -11.35 -3.96 8.63
N ARG A 89 -11.20 -3.20 7.54
CA ARG A 89 -12.32 -2.83 6.66
C ARG A 89 -12.91 -4.02 5.89
N SER A 90 -12.28 -5.20 5.93
CA SER A 90 -12.83 -6.44 5.40
C SER A 90 -13.63 -7.17 6.47
N PRO A 91 -14.84 -7.68 6.16
CA PRO A 91 -15.57 -8.61 7.01
C PRO A 91 -14.78 -9.87 7.41
N GLU A 92 -13.83 -10.30 6.59
CA GLU A 92 -12.96 -11.46 6.87
C GLU A 92 -11.63 -11.04 7.54
N GLY A 93 -11.41 -9.75 7.76
CA GLY A 93 -10.19 -9.22 8.38
C GLY A 93 -8.95 -9.29 7.50
N GLU A 94 -9.13 -9.54 6.20
CA GLU A 94 -8.07 -9.75 5.21
C GLU A 94 -8.35 -8.99 3.90
N CYS A 95 -7.29 -8.58 3.22
CA CYS A 95 -7.38 -7.95 1.91
C CYS A 95 -6.57 -8.71 0.86
N GLU A 96 -6.99 -8.62 -0.40
CA GLU A 96 -6.34 -9.25 -1.54
C GLU A 96 -5.82 -8.20 -2.51
N ILE A 97 -4.59 -8.39 -3.01
CA ILE A 97 -4.06 -7.52 -4.06
C ILE A 97 -4.90 -7.65 -5.32
N VAL A 98 -5.33 -6.52 -5.88
CA VAL A 98 -5.83 -6.43 -7.24
C VAL A 98 -4.63 -6.46 -8.18
N MET A 99 -4.55 -7.47 -9.05
CA MET A 99 -3.34 -7.86 -9.81
C MET A 99 -2.78 -6.81 -10.80
N ASN A 100 -3.30 -5.59 -10.80
CA ASN A 100 -2.80 -4.48 -11.61
C ASN A 100 -2.06 -3.46 -10.73
N CYS A 101 -0.73 -3.43 -10.88
CA CYS A 101 0.12 -2.40 -10.31
C CYS A 101 0.31 -1.27 -11.32
N PHE A 102 -0.07 -0.04 -10.94
CA PHE A 102 0.30 1.14 -11.71
C PHE A 102 1.73 1.52 -11.38
N ARG A 103 2.52 1.86 -12.41
CA ARG A 103 3.93 2.20 -12.26
C ARG A 103 4.21 3.54 -12.89
N VAL A 104 4.81 4.44 -12.12
CA VAL A 104 5.17 5.78 -12.58
C VAL A 104 6.64 6.01 -12.25
N ILE A 105 7.41 6.46 -13.25
CA ILE A 105 8.77 6.95 -13.04
C ILE A 105 8.71 8.47 -12.88
N GLN A 106 9.23 8.95 -11.76
CA GLN A 106 9.34 10.37 -11.45
C GLN A 106 10.82 10.78 -11.50
N HIS A 107 11.10 11.95 -12.08
CA HIS A 107 12.44 12.55 -12.13
C HIS A 107 12.71 13.42 -10.89
N SER A 108 12.53 12.83 -9.72
CA SER A 108 12.73 13.46 -8.42
C SER A 108 13.28 12.44 -7.42
N ASN A 109 13.86 12.94 -6.34
CA ASN A 109 14.24 12.09 -5.22
C ASN A 109 12.99 11.52 -4.55
N TRP A 110 13.05 10.26 -4.12
CA TRP A 110 11.95 9.56 -3.47
C TRP A 110 11.39 10.28 -2.25
N LYS A 111 12.25 10.99 -1.51
CA LYS A 111 11.87 11.74 -0.30
C LYS A 111 10.86 12.85 -0.60
N ILE A 112 11.02 13.56 -1.72
CA ILE A 112 10.12 14.66 -2.10
C ILE A 112 8.70 14.13 -2.31
N PHE A 113 8.57 13.00 -3.01
CA PHE A 113 7.27 12.38 -3.21
C PHE A 113 6.66 11.90 -1.90
N LEU A 114 7.47 11.27 -1.04
CA LEU A 114 6.97 10.71 0.20
C LEU A 114 6.55 11.80 1.20
N GLU A 115 7.34 12.86 1.36
CA GLU A 115 7.03 13.99 2.26
C GLU A 115 5.76 14.73 1.82
N ASN A 116 5.54 14.88 0.51
CA ASN A 116 4.33 15.50 -0.02
C ASN A 116 3.03 14.80 0.42
N GLN A 117 3.09 13.50 0.74
CA GLN A 117 1.91 12.77 1.25
C GLN A 117 1.48 13.21 2.65
N LEU A 118 2.29 13.98 3.37
CA LEU A 118 1.94 14.58 4.67
C LEU A 118 1.67 16.09 4.55
N ASP A 119 1.91 16.68 3.39
CA ASP A 119 1.76 18.12 3.18
C ASP A 119 0.28 18.49 3.01
N ALA A 120 -0.31 19.10 4.02
CA ALA A 120 -1.69 19.57 4.00
C ALA A 120 -1.87 20.91 3.29
N VAL A 121 -0.80 21.62 2.91
CA VAL A 121 -0.91 22.95 2.26
C VAL A 121 -1.10 22.82 0.75
N HIS A 122 -0.40 21.89 0.10
CA HIS A 122 -0.47 21.75 -1.35
C HIS A 122 -1.85 21.46 -1.95
N PRO A 123 -2.81 20.76 -1.29
CA PRO A 123 -4.06 20.38 -1.94
C PRO A 123 -4.86 21.58 -2.46
N SER A 124 -5.02 22.63 -1.64
CA SER A 124 -5.75 23.86 -2.01
C SER A 124 -5.08 24.69 -3.10
N ILE A 125 -3.83 24.41 -3.46
CA ILE A 125 -3.05 25.21 -4.42
C ILE A 125 -2.78 24.38 -5.67
N THR A 126 -2.06 23.27 -5.51
CA THR A 126 -1.63 22.41 -6.60
C THR A 126 -2.82 21.70 -7.25
N HIS A 127 -3.83 21.31 -6.48
CA HIS A 127 -5.00 20.59 -6.97
C HIS A 127 -6.22 21.51 -7.19
N HIS A 128 -6.11 22.83 -6.99
CA HIS A 128 -7.23 23.78 -7.04
C HIS A 128 -8.04 23.67 -8.35
N SER A 129 -7.35 23.60 -9.50
CA SER A 129 -8.00 23.49 -10.81
C SER A 129 -8.84 22.22 -10.95
N THR A 130 -8.39 21.12 -10.35
CA THR A 130 -9.13 19.84 -10.35
C THR A 130 -10.33 19.93 -9.41
N GLY A 131 -10.18 20.58 -8.26
CA GLY A 131 -11.27 20.81 -7.32
C GLY A 131 -12.40 21.66 -7.90
N ASP A 132 -12.05 22.77 -8.55
CA ASP A 132 -13.04 23.65 -9.20
C ASP A 132 -13.78 22.93 -10.33
N ALA A 133 -13.04 22.22 -11.19
CA ALA A 133 -13.64 21.45 -12.27
C ALA A 133 -14.61 20.39 -11.74
N ALA A 134 -14.24 19.69 -10.66
CA ALA A 134 -15.11 18.70 -10.04
C ALA A 134 -16.38 19.33 -9.43
N LYS A 135 -16.25 20.47 -8.74
CA LYS A 135 -17.41 21.22 -8.20
C LYS A 135 -18.38 21.64 -9.30
N GLU A 136 -17.86 22.10 -10.43
CA GLU A 136 -18.68 22.48 -11.57
C GLU A 136 -19.41 21.28 -12.18
N GLU A 137 -18.71 20.16 -12.35
CA GLU A 137 -19.32 18.91 -12.84
C GLU A 137 -20.41 18.38 -11.88
N GLN A 138 -20.22 18.49 -10.56
CA GLN A 138 -21.26 18.16 -9.57
C GLN A 138 -22.52 19.01 -9.79
N ARG A 139 -22.34 20.31 -10.00
CA ARG A 139 -23.45 21.26 -10.26
C ARG A 139 -24.19 20.88 -11.54
N ILE A 140 -23.45 20.61 -12.62
CA ILE A 140 -24.02 20.21 -13.92
C ILE A 140 -24.76 18.87 -13.79
N PHE A 141 -24.17 17.88 -13.11
CA PHE A 141 -24.79 16.57 -12.89
C PHE A 141 -26.14 16.71 -12.19
N LYS A 142 -26.16 17.43 -11.06
CA LYS A 142 -27.38 17.65 -10.28
C LYS A 142 -28.46 18.37 -11.08
N GLN A 143 -28.10 19.36 -11.89
CA GLN A 143 -29.04 20.06 -12.77
C GLN A 143 -29.62 19.17 -13.87
N ARG A 144 -28.81 18.28 -14.45
CA ARG A 144 -29.24 17.42 -15.57
C ARG A 144 -30.00 16.18 -15.13
N LYS A 145 -29.64 15.62 -13.97
CA LYS A 145 -30.15 14.32 -13.49
C LYS A 145 -31.13 14.45 -12.33
N GLY A 146 -31.08 15.54 -11.56
CA GLY A 146 -31.87 15.69 -10.34
C GLY A 146 -31.42 14.75 -9.21
N GLU A 147 -30.24 14.15 -9.33
CA GLU A 147 -29.66 13.18 -8.40
C GLU A 147 -28.37 13.75 -7.79
N GLU A 148 -27.94 13.17 -6.66
CA GLU A 148 -26.62 13.49 -6.10
C GLU A 148 -25.51 12.93 -6.99
N PRO A 149 -24.42 13.69 -7.21
CA PRO A 149 -23.32 13.25 -8.05
C PRO A 149 -22.57 12.06 -7.43
N PRO A 150 -21.93 11.21 -8.25
CA PRO A 150 -21.06 10.16 -7.77
C PRO A 150 -19.99 10.68 -6.80
N ILE A 151 -19.70 9.90 -5.75
CA ILE A 151 -18.77 10.31 -4.68
C ILE A 151 -17.35 10.61 -5.19
N GLY A 152 -16.95 10.03 -6.32
CA GLY A 152 -15.66 10.34 -6.96
C GLY A 152 -15.49 11.82 -7.29
N TYR A 153 -16.57 12.54 -7.62
CA TYR A 153 -16.50 13.99 -7.82
C TYR A 153 -16.27 14.72 -6.49
N GLN A 154 -16.85 14.24 -5.38
CA GLN A 154 -16.62 14.84 -4.07
C GLN A 154 -15.15 14.75 -3.66
N PHE A 155 -14.51 13.60 -3.94
CA PHE A 155 -13.09 13.41 -3.63
C PHE A 155 -12.19 14.47 -4.27
N LEU A 156 -12.50 14.81 -5.51
CA LEU A 156 -11.76 15.82 -6.26
C LEU A 156 -12.17 17.23 -5.81
N ALA A 157 -13.46 17.47 -5.61
CA ALA A 157 -13.99 18.77 -5.16
C ALA A 157 -13.40 19.20 -3.81
N ASP A 158 -13.17 18.26 -2.89
CA ASP A 158 -12.58 18.52 -1.57
C ASP A 158 -11.17 19.11 -1.66
N PHE A 159 -10.44 18.97 -2.77
CA PHE A 159 -9.17 19.66 -2.95
C PHE A 159 -9.27 21.18 -2.91
N SER A 160 -10.46 21.74 -3.16
CA SER A 160 -10.73 23.17 -3.06
C SER A 160 -11.34 23.57 -1.70
N LEU A 161 -11.13 22.75 -0.66
CA LEU A 161 -11.42 23.14 0.72
C LEU A 161 -10.51 24.32 1.15
N PRO A 162 -11.00 25.20 2.05
CA PRO A 162 -10.21 26.32 2.58
C PRO A 162 -8.97 25.84 3.36
N TYR A 163 -7.94 26.69 3.44
CA TYR A 163 -6.70 26.38 4.14
C TYR A 163 -6.92 26.01 5.60
N GLU A 164 -7.87 26.65 6.28
CA GLU A 164 -8.18 26.41 7.69
C GLU A 164 -8.70 24.99 7.93
N LYS A 165 -9.30 24.35 6.90
CA LYS A 165 -9.73 22.95 6.97
C LYS A 165 -8.56 21.98 6.84
N TRP A 166 -7.55 22.34 6.06
CA TRP A 166 -6.35 21.53 5.92
C TRP A 166 -5.40 21.69 7.11
N ASP A 167 -5.27 22.91 7.61
CA ASP A 167 -4.48 23.25 8.79
C ASP A 167 -5.03 22.58 10.06
N SER A 168 -6.33 22.28 10.09
CA SER A 168 -6.94 21.54 11.20
C SER A 168 -6.66 20.02 11.19
N LEU A 169 -5.94 19.50 10.18
CA LEU A 169 -5.61 18.08 10.12
C LEU A 169 -4.35 17.78 10.92
N ASP A 170 -4.46 16.84 11.86
CA ASP A 170 -3.31 16.40 12.63
C ASP A 170 -2.32 15.60 11.78
N THR A 171 -1.04 15.95 11.94
CA THR A 171 0.08 15.12 11.47
C THR A 171 0.82 14.56 12.68
N ILE A 172 0.74 13.25 12.87
CA ILE A 172 1.24 12.57 14.07
C ILE A 172 2.44 11.70 13.70
N GLY A 173 3.62 12.05 14.24
CA GLY A 173 4.82 11.23 14.16
C GLY A 173 4.85 10.13 15.22
N TYR A 174 5.32 8.95 14.84
CA TYR A 174 5.55 7.79 15.69
C TYR A 174 7.04 7.41 15.69
N PRO A 175 7.50 6.59 16.65
CA PRO A 175 8.83 5.99 16.60
C PRO A 175 9.12 5.31 15.26
N ASN A 176 10.41 5.19 14.92
CA ASN A 176 10.90 4.62 13.65
C ASN A 176 10.50 5.39 12.38
N GLY A 177 10.03 6.64 12.52
CA GLY A 177 9.77 7.56 11.41
C GLY A 177 8.42 7.34 10.73
N HIS A 178 7.54 6.51 11.30
CA HIS A 178 6.18 6.35 10.79
C HIS A 178 5.35 7.59 11.10
N THR A 179 4.56 8.05 10.14
CA THR A 179 3.77 9.29 10.32
C THR A 179 2.38 9.12 9.76
N VAL A 180 1.38 9.67 10.45
CA VAL A 180 -0.02 9.61 10.07
C VAL A 180 -0.53 11.02 9.80
N LEU A 181 -1.18 11.22 8.66
CA LEU A 181 -1.97 12.40 8.36
C LEU A 181 -3.45 12.06 8.57
N ALA A 182 -4.12 12.82 9.43
CA ALA A 182 -5.55 12.69 9.70
C ALA A 182 -6.37 12.83 8.42
N GLY A 183 -7.47 12.10 8.35
CA GLY A 183 -8.35 12.15 7.19
C GLY A 183 -9.23 13.39 7.18
N TYR A 184 -9.38 14.01 6.01
CA TYR A 184 -10.36 15.07 5.78
C TYR A 184 -11.70 14.53 5.23
N MET A 185 -11.71 13.25 4.83
CA MET A 185 -12.82 12.65 4.11
C MET A 185 -13.70 11.85 5.08
N GLY A 186 -14.85 12.41 5.46
CA GLY A 186 -15.88 11.72 6.24
C GLY A 186 -16.68 10.72 5.39
N LEU A 187 -16.03 9.65 4.92
CA LEU A 187 -16.57 8.76 3.90
C LEU A 187 -17.58 7.76 4.46
N ARG A 188 -18.87 8.10 4.34
CA ARG A 188 -19.96 7.13 4.56
C ARG A 188 -21.18 7.45 3.70
N PRO A 189 -21.05 7.38 2.36
CA PRO A 189 -22.20 7.55 1.47
C PRO A 189 -23.28 6.51 1.77
N ARG A 190 -24.51 6.80 1.34
CA ARG A 190 -25.67 5.92 1.53
C ARG A 190 -26.06 5.20 0.25
N ASP A 191 -25.11 5.00 -0.65
CA ASP A 191 -25.32 4.18 -1.83
C ASP A 191 -25.48 2.70 -1.44
N PRO A 192 -26.11 1.87 -2.30
CA PRO A 192 -26.42 0.48 -1.96
C PRO A 192 -25.19 -0.37 -1.59
N VAL A 193 -24.03 -0.11 -2.20
CA VAL A 193 -22.82 -0.88 -1.94
C VAL A 193 -22.27 -0.55 -0.56
N THR A 194 -22.24 0.73 -0.19
CA THR A 194 -21.80 1.15 1.15
C THR A 194 -22.73 0.65 2.24
N ILE A 195 -24.05 0.70 2.02
CA ILE A 195 -25.02 0.14 2.98
C ILE A 195 -24.80 -1.36 3.15
N ALA A 196 -24.67 -2.12 2.06
CA ALA A 196 -24.41 -3.55 2.12
C ALA A 196 -23.06 -3.86 2.80
N HIS A 197 -22.05 -3.01 2.62
CA HIS A 197 -20.74 -3.16 3.28
C HIS A 197 -20.84 -2.95 4.79
N GLU A 198 -21.60 -1.94 5.24
CA GLU A 198 -21.91 -1.74 6.66
C GLU A 198 -22.62 -2.96 7.26
N GLU A 199 -23.59 -3.54 6.54
CA GLU A 199 -24.32 -4.72 7.01
C GLU A 199 -23.37 -5.91 7.26
N VAL A 200 -22.52 -6.25 6.29
CA VAL A 200 -21.58 -7.37 6.46
C VAL A 200 -20.50 -7.09 7.49
N LEU A 201 -20.08 -5.83 7.69
CA LEU A 201 -19.16 -5.46 8.76
C LEU A 201 -19.82 -5.55 10.13
N ARG A 202 -21.08 -5.13 10.26
CA ARG A 202 -21.85 -5.26 11.49
C ARG A 202 -22.03 -6.73 11.87
N ASP A 203 -22.29 -7.59 10.89
CA ASP A 203 -22.43 -9.03 11.12
C ASP A 203 -21.10 -9.66 11.57
N ALA A 204 -19.97 -9.20 11.01
CA ALA A 204 -18.64 -9.71 11.35
C ALA A 204 -18.09 -9.18 12.69
N TYR A 205 -18.30 -7.91 13.01
CA TYR A 205 -17.63 -7.20 14.12
C TYR A 205 -18.58 -6.62 15.18
N GLY A 206 -19.90 -6.79 15.01
CA GLY A 206 -20.90 -6.08 15.80
C GLY A 206 -20.95 -4.58 15.46
N VAL A 207 -21.94 -3.90 16.04
CA VAL A 207 -22.17 -2.46 15.80
C VAL A 207 -20.97 -1.63 16.27
N GLU A 208 -20.48 -1.86 17.49
CA GLU A 208 -19.36 -1.09 18.04
C GLU A 208 -18.06 -1.30 17.25
N GLY A 209 -17.79 -2.54 16.82
CA GLY A 209 -16.60 -2.86 16.02
C GLY A 209 -16.67 -2.21 14.65
N MET A 210 -17.80 -2.32 13.96
CA MET A 210 -18.04 -1.65 12.67
C MET A 210 -17.86 -0.14 12.80
N GLU A 211 -18.49 0.51 13.79
CA GLU A 211 -18.40 1.96 13.97
C GLU A 211 -16.95 2.38 14.24
N LYS A 212 -16.20 1.65 15.08
CA LYS A 212 -14.77 1.94 15.31
C LYS A 212 -13.94 1.86 14.02
N ILE A 213 -14.20 0.87 13.17
CA ILE A 213 -13.50 0.69 11.89
C ILE A 213 -13.83 1.83 10.93
N LEU A 214 -15.12 2.12 10.75
CA LEU A 214 -15.58 3.11 9.77
C LEU A 214 -15.36 4.55 10.24
N SER A 215 -15.30 4.81 11.55
CA SER A 215 -14.96 6.12 12.11
C SER A 215 -13.46 6.40 12.12
N THR A 216 -12.60 5.41 11.84
CA THR A 216 -11.16 5.63 11.75
C THR A 216 -10.85 6.43 10.49
N ASN A 217 -10.55 7.72 10.69
CA ASN A 217 -10.39 8.69 9.63
C ASN A 217 -8.92 9.08 9.45
N VAL A 218 -8.24 8.37 8.55
CA VAL A 218 -6.81 8.55 8.21
C VAL A 218 -6.68 8.73 6.72
N HIS A 219 -5.96 9.77 6.26
CA HIS A 219 -5.70 9.95 4.84
C HIS A 219 -4.46 9.19 4.37
N HIS A 220 -3.34 9.37 5.08
CA HIS A 220 -2.07 8.74 4.79
C HIS A 220 -1.43 8.17 6.05
N VAL A 221 -0.87 6.97 5.93
CA VAL A 221 0.14 6.46 6.84
C VAL A 221 1.42 6.24 6.06
N LEU A 222 2.46 6.99 6.42
CA LEU A 222 3.80 6.75 5.94
C LEU A 222 4.45 5.67 6.78
N VAL A 223 4.59 4.48 6.20
CA VAL A 223 5.41 3.43 6.79
C VAL A 223 6.81 3.60 6.23
N TYR A 224 7.61 4.40 6.96
CA TYR A 224 9.02 4.65 6.68
C TYR A 224 9.77 3.35 6.29
N PRO A 225 10.76 3.40 5.38
CA PRO A 225 11.15 4.57 4.60
C PRO A 225 10.30 4.78 3.35
N CYS A 226 9.62 3.77 2.81
CA CYS A 226 9.27 3.79 1.38
C CYS A 226 7.81 3.43 1.07
N LEU A 227 6.93 3.45 2.07
CA LEU A 227 5.52 3.14 1.85
C LEU A 227 4.63 4.33 2.24
N SER A 228 3.62 4.59 1.43
CA SER A 228 2.48 5.44 1.77
C SER A 228 1.21 4.61 1.61
N VAL A 229 0.47 4.41 2.70
CA VAL A 229 -0.76 3.62 2.75
C VAL A 229 -1.94 4.56 2.92
N GLN A 230 -3.02 4.34 2.16
CA GLN A 230 -4.30 5.04 2.29
C GLN A 230 -5.38 4.01 2.61
N PRO A 231 -5.56 3.64 3.89
CA PRO A 231 -6.45 2.55 4.25
C PRO A 231 -7.90 2.74 3.80
N PRO A 232 -8.55 3.93 3.92
CA PRO A 232 -9.92 4.10 3.43
C PRO A 232 -10.06 3.93 1.91
N LEU A 233 -9.00 4.23 1.15
CA LEU A 233 -8.99 4.08 -0.31
C LEU A 233 -8.44 2.72 -0.77
N GLN A 234 -8.11 1.83 0.18
CA GLN A 234 -7.56 0.49 -0.09
C GLN A 234 -6.38 0.54 -1.06
N GLN A 235 -5.47 1.50 -0.84
CA GLN A 235 -4.32 1.75 -1.71
C GLN A 235 -3.02 1.77 -0.93
N LEU A 236 -1.97 1.23 -1.53
CA LEU A 236 -0.59 1.29 -1.04
C LEU A 236 0.33 1.73 -2.16
N ARG A 237 1.15 2.76 -1.89
CA ARG A 237 2.24 3.18 -2.77
C ARG A 237 3.56 2.67 -2.22
N ALA A 238 4.28 1.90 -3.01
CA ALA A 238 5.66 1.50 -2.74
C ALA A 238 6.61 2.38 -3.57
N VAL A 239 7.38 3.21 -2.87
CA VAL A 239 8.28 4.21 -3.44
C VAL A 239 9.69 3.64 -3.53
N ARG A 240 10.14 3.32 -4.74
CA ARG A 240 11.43 2.66 -4.98
C ARG A 240 12.46 3.67 -5.50
N PRO A 241 13.51 3.98 -4.72
CA PRO A 241 14.60 4.81 -5.23
C PRO A 241 15.37 4.05 -6.32
N LEU A 242 15.42 4.62 -7.52
CA LEU A 242 16.27 4.13 -8.62
C LEU A 242 17.59 4.92 -8.72
N GLY A 243 17.62 6.12 -8.12
CA GLY A 243 18.78 7.00 -8.03
C GLY A 243 18.44 8.26 -7.25
N ALA A 244 19.41 9.14 -7.06
CA ALA A 244 19.21 10.38 -6.30
C ALA A 244 18.14 11.31 -6.91
N ASN A 245 17.90 11.23 -8.21
CA ASN A 245 16.95 12.04 -8.98
C ASN A 245 15.91 11.20 -9.74
N LYS A 246 15.75 9.92 -9.37
CA LYS A 246 14.87 9.00 -10.09
C LYS A 246 14.17 8.04 -9.14
N THR A 247 12.85 8.02 -9.21
CA THR A 247 11.99 7.22 -8.33
C THR A 247 10.99 6.44 -9.16
N LEU A 248 10.82 5.16 -8.86
CA LEU A 248 9.72 4.34 -9.35
C LEU A 248 8.67 4.23 -8.24
N THR A 249 7.47 4.71 -8.50
CA THR A 249 6.34 4.53 -7.59
C THR A 249 5.44 3.43 -8.13
N GLU A 250 5.22 2.40 -7.32
CA GLU A 250 4.27 1.32 -7.58
C GLU A 250 3.00 1.55 -6.76
N ILE A 251 1.85 1.63 -7.41
CA ILE A 251 0.55 1.83 -6.75
C ILE A 251 -0.23 0.52 -6.83
N TRP A 252 -0.52 -0.02 -5.66
CA TRP A 252 -1.25 -1.26 -5.44
C TRP A 252 -2.63 -0.95 -4.86
N HIS A 253 -3.62 -1.70 -5.30
CA HIS A 253 -4.98 -1.62 -4.80
C HIS A 253 -5.36 -2.95 -4.17
N PHE A 254 -6.23 -2.89 -3.17
CA PHE A 254 -6.65 -4.07 -2.43
C PHE A 254 -8.16 -4.21 -2.49
N ARG A 255 -8.62 -5.45 -2.68
CA ARG A 255 -10.01 -5.84 -2.51
C ARG A 255 -10.18 -6.34 -1.07
N LEU A 256 -11.24 -5.90 -0.43
CA LEU A 256 -11.66 -6.39 0.87
C LEU A 256 -12.31 -7.77 0.70
N LYS A 257 -11.79 -8.80 1.38
CA LYS A 257 -12.44 -10.12 1.37
C LYS A 257 -13.78 -10.06 2.07
N GLY A 258 -14.76 -10.84 1.62
CA GLY A 258 -16.12 -10.84 2.17
C GLY A 258 -16.95 -9.56 1.93
N ALA A 259 -16.38 -8.50 1.33
CA ALA A 259 -17.14 -7.31 1.00
C ALA A 259 -18.08 -7.53 -0.21
N PRO A 260 -19.21 -6.82 -0.29
CA PRO A 260 -20.12 -6.90 -1.44
C PRO A 260 -19.42 -6.53 -2.75
N LYS A 261 -19.90 -7.08 -3.86
CA LYS A 261 -19.44 -6.68 -5.20
C LYS A 261 -20.12 -5.36 -5.59
N GLY A 262 -19.31 -4.34 -5.87
CA GLY A 262 -19.75 -3.01 -6.29
C GLY A 262 -18.64 -2.25 -6.98
#